data_AF-A0A7K0Z931-F1
#
_entry.id   AF-A0A7K0Z931-F1
#
_cell.length_a   1.000
_cell.length_b   1.000
_cell.length_c   1.000
_cell.angle_alpha   90.00
_cell.angle_beta   90.00
_cell.angle_gamma   90.00
#
_symmetry.space_group_name_H-M   'P 1'
#
loop_
_entity.id
_entity.type
_entity.pdbx_description
1 polymer ?
#
loop_
_entity_poly.entity_id
_entity_poly.type
_entity_poly.pdbx_seq_one_letter_code
_entity_poly.pdbx_strand_id
1 'polypeptide(L)'
;MAQIVTSQRGPVTGTATGKRKSRPFLLDLYSTAVGKKYVMGLTGIAMMGFVLFHMIGNLKMYMGAADLDHYAHFLQTLLYPLAPKGWVLWILRGGLITMLALHLHAAYSLTQL
;
A
#
# COMPACT_ATOMS: atom_id res chain seq x y z
N MET A 1 -34.31 -26.86 59.87
CA MET A 1 -32.99 -27.01 59.23
C MET A 1 -33.06 -26.36 57.86
N ALA A 2 -32.58 -25.13 57.72
CA ALA A 2 -32.65 -24.38 56.46
C ALA A 2 -31.39 -24.68 55.64
N GLN A 3 -31.55 -25.38 54.52
CA GLN A 3 -30.46 -25.61 53.56
C GLN A 3 -30.23 -24.34 52.75
N ILE A 4 -29.05 -23.75 52.91
CA ILE A 4 -28.53 -22.70 52.05
C ILE A 4 -28.26 -23.28 50.66
N VAL A 5 -29.04 -22.85 49.67
CA VAL A 5 -28.77 -23.14 48.27
C VAL A 5 -27.52 -22.36 47.88
N THR A 6 -26.37 -23.02 47.90
CA THR A 6 -25.11 -22.53 47.33
C THR A 6 -25.28 -22.44 45.81
N SER A 7 -25.87 -21.33 45.34
CA SER A 7 -25.81 -20.94 43.94
C SER A 7 -24.35 -20.62 43.62
N GLN A 8 -23.64 -21.59 43.06
CA GLN A 8 -22.38 -21.40 42.37
C GLN A 8 -22.65 -20.52 41.15
N ARG A 9 -22.66 -19.20 41.35
CA ARG A 9 -22.71 -18.22 40.27
C ARG A 9 -21.38 -18.33 39.54
N GLY A 10 -21.39 -18.94 38.36
CA GLY A 10 -20.27 -18.89 37.44
C GLY A 10 -19.88 -17.43 37.15
N PRO A 11 -18.61 -17.15 36.80
CA PRO A 11 -18.14 -15.80 36.58
C PRO A 11 -18.94 -15.10 35.48
N VAL A 12 -19.77 -14.13 35.89
CA VAL A 12 -20.48 -13.20 34.99
C VAL A 12 -19.50 -12.15 34.50
N THR A 13 -18.54 -12.58 33.71
CA THR A 13 -17.65 -11.64 33.04
C THR A 13 -17.30 -12.21 31.69
N GLY A 14 -18.17 -11.95 30.72
CA GLY A 14 -17.92 -12.13 29.28
C GLY A 14 -16.81 -11.21 28.74
N THR A 15 -15.86 -10.78 29.58
CA THR A 15 -14.59 -10.23 29.14
C THR A 15 -13.64 -11.38 28.89
N ALA A 16 -13.98 -12.24 27.93
CA ALA A 16 -12.97 -13.04 27.26
C ALA A 16 -12.05 -12.03 26.54
N THR A 17 -11.04 -11.57 27.26
CA THR A 17 -9.91 -10.81 26.73
C THR A 17 -9.12 -11.77 25.84
N GLY A 18 -9.67 -12.01 24.65
CA GLY A 18 -9.00 -12.78 23.61
C GLY A 18 -7.64 -12.14 23.40
N LYS A 19 -6.57 -12.92 23.59
CA LYS A 19 -5.18 -12.52 23.36
C LYS A 19 -5.11 -11.81 22.01
N ARG A 20 -5.07 -10.48 22.01
CA ARG A 20 -4.93 -9.68 20.79
C ARG A 20 -3.51 -9.91 20.33
N LYS A 21 -3.35 -10.87 19.41
CA LYS A 21 -2.07 -11.19 18.75
C LYS A 21 -1.49 -9.85 18.31
N SER A 22 -0.32 -9.49 18.85
CA SER A 22 0.39 -8.25 18.54
C SER A 22 0.71 -8.23 17.06
N ARG A 23 -0.21 -7.68 16.27
CA ARG A 23 0.07 -7.28 14.90
C ARG A 23 0.75 -5.92 14.98
N PRO A 24 1.76 -5.66 14.14
CA PRO A 24 2.47 -4.38 14.15
C PRO A 24 1.48 -3.21 14.06
N PHE A 25 1.75 -2.14 14.81
CA PHE A 25 0.89 -0.94 14.94
C PHE A 25 0.39 -0.39 13.59
N LEU A 26 1.19 -0.52 12.53
CA LEU A 26 0.82 -0.15 11.17
C LEU A 26 -0.37 -0.97 10.62
N LEU A 27 -0.47 -2.26 10.96
CA LEU A 27 -1.61 -3.12 10.57
C LEU A 27 -2.85 -2.85 11.43
N ASP A 28 -2.69 -2.46 12.69
CA ASP A 28 -3.82 -2.08 13.56
C ASP A 28 -4.40 -0.72 13.13
N LEU A 29 -3.57 0.21 12.66
CA LEU A 29 -3.99 1.49 12.08
C LEU A 29 -4.55 1.34 10.64
N TYR A 30 -4.12 0.32 9.90
CA TYR A 30 -4.71 -0.04 8.60
C TYR A 30 -6.05 -0.80 8.77
N SER A 31 -6.33 -1.32 9.97
CA SER A 31 -7.58 -2.05 10.25
C SER A 31 -8.79 -1.12 10.38
N THR A 32 -8.59 0.16 10.71
CA THR A 32 -9.64 1.18 10.79
C THR A 32 -10.10 1.64 9.40
N ALA A 33 -11.41 1.88 9.26
CA ALA A 33 -12.04 2.32 8.00
C ALA A 33 -11.43 3.61 7.41
N VAL A 34 -10.84 4.46 8.27
CA VAL A 34 -10.17 5.70 7.87
C VAL A 34 -8.80 5.41 7.24
N GLY A 35 -8.01 4.51 7.80
CA GLY A 35 -6.68 4.15 7.29
C GLY A 35 -6.74 3.56 5.87
N LYS A 36 -7.74 2.73 5.58
CA LYS A 36 -7.96 2.15 4.25
C LYS A 36 -8.31 3.20 3.19
N LYS A 37 -9.12 4.20 3.55
CA LYS A 37 -9.48 5.32 2.64
C LYS A 37 -8.27 6.18 2.31
N TYR A 38 -7.44 6.49 3.30
CA TYR A 38 -6.20 7.23 3.06
C TYR A 38 -5.27 6.49 2.12
N VAL A 39 -5.12 5.17 2.29
CA VAL A 39 -4.22 4.40 1.42
C VAL A 39 -4.80 4.25 0.02
N MET A 40 -6.11 4.08 -0.12
CA MET A 40 -6.79 4.12 -1.42
C MET A 40 -6.54 5.44 -2.16
N GLY A 41 -6.68 6.58 -1.47
CA GLY A 41 -6.40 7.90 -2.05
C GLY A 41 -4.94 8.09 -2.42
N LEU A 42 -4.01 7.76 -1.51
CA LEU A 42 -2.58 7.99 -1.71
C LEU A 42 -2.01 7.11 -2.83
N THR A 43 -2.41 5.84 -2.89
CA THR A 43 -2.02 4.93 -4.00
C THR A 43 -2.59 5.39 -5.33
N GLY A 44 -3.83 5.91 -5.36
CA GLY A 44 -4.43 6.48 -6.57
C GLY A 44 -3.69 7.72 -7.09
N ILE A 45 -3.34 8.66 -6.20
CA ILE A 45 -2.56 9.85 -6.56
C ILE A 45 -1.18 9.47 -7.08
N ALA A 46 -0.49 8.53 -6.40
CA ALA A 46 0.83 8.06 -6.83
C ALA A 46 0.77 7.41 -8.23
N MET A 47 -0.23 6.56 -8.49
CA MET A 47 -0.42 5.95 -9.82
C MET A 47 -0.75 7.00 -10.89
N MET A 48 -1.59 7.98 -10.58
CA MET A 48 -1.90 9.08 -11.51
C MET A 48 -0.65 9.88 -11.87
N GLY A 49 0.17 10.24 -10.88
CA GLY A 49 1.45 10.91 -11.10
C GLY A 49 2.36 10.11 -12.03
N PHE A 50 2.48 8.80 -11.82
CA PHE A 50 3.25 7.95 -12.72
C PHE A 50 2.71 7.97 -14.15
N VAL A 51 1.39 7.90 -14.35
CA VAL A 51 0.78 7.95 -15.69
C VAL A 51 1.13 9.25 -16.41
N LEU A 52 1.12 10.39 -15.70
CA LEU A 52 1.54 11.67 -16.29
C LEU A 52 3.00 11.65 -16.74
N PHE A 53 3.92 11.20 -15.87
CA PHE A 53 5.33 11.05 -16.24
C PHE A 53 5.52 10.07 -17.41
N HIS A 54 4.75 8.98 -17.43
CA HIS A 54 4.78 7.99 -18.50
C HIS A 54 4.32 8.60 -19.83
N MET A 55 3.24 9.40 -19.83
CA MET A 55 2.79 10.11 -21.02
C MET A 55 3.85 11.11 -21.50
N ILE A 56 4.49 11.87 -20.62
CA ILE A 56 5.58 12.79 -20.99
C ILE A 56 6.74 12.03 -21.65
N GLY A 57 7.10 10.85 -21.12
CA GLY A 57 8.10 9.97 -21.74
C GLY A 57 7.69 9.53 -23.14
N ASN A 58 6.42 9.16 -23.35
CA ASN A 58 5.90 8.81 -24.66
C ASN A 58 5.88 10.00 -25.63
N LEU A 59 5.63 11.22 -25.15
CA LEU A 59 5.72 12.41 -26.01
C LEU A 59 7.14 12.63 -26.54
N LYS A 60 8.15 12.30 -25.73
CA LYS A 60 9.57 12.35 -26.13
C LYS A 60 9.87 11.42 -27.31
N MET A 61 9.06 10.38 -27.53
CA MET A 61 9.17 9.49 -28.70
C MET A 61 8.97 10.22 -30.02
N TYR A 62 8.11 11.23 -30.05
CA TYR A 62 7.80 11.98 -31.26
C TYR A 62 8.83 13.07 -31.59
N MET A 63 9.82 13.32 -30.71
CA MET A 63 10.88 14.32 -30.92
C MET A 63 12.05 13.78 -31.77
N GLY A 64 12.09 12.47 -32.05
CA GLY A 64 13.11 11.83 -32.89
C GLY A 64 14.04 10.90 -32.10
N ALA A 65 14.75 10.02 -32.83
CA ALA A 65 15.56 8.96 -32.23
C ALA A 65 16.73 9.50 -31.37
N ALA A 66 17.36 10.59 -31.79
CA ALA A 66 18.49 11.18 -31.06
C ALA A 66 18.08 11.74 -29.69
N ASP A 67 16.95 12.44 -29.60
CA ASP A 67 16.42 12.97 -28.34
C ASP A 67 15.96 11.84 -27.41
N LEU A 68 15.41 10.76 -27.97
CA LEU A 68 15.05 9.56 -27.22
C LEU A 68 16.27 8.85 -26.65
N ASP A 69 17.33 8.67 -27.44
CA ASP A 69 18.54 7.99 -26.99
C ASP A 69 19.23 8.77 -25.87
N HIS A 70 19.29 10.11 -25.99
CA HIS A 70 19.76 10.98 -24.92
C HIS A 70 18.89 10.87 -23.66
N TYR A 71 17.57 10.86 -23.82
CA TYR A 71 16.64 10.73 -22.69
C TYR A 71 16.74 9.36 -22.01
N ALA A 72 16.86 8.27 -22.77
CA ALA A 72 17.04 6.92 -22.25
C ALA A 72 18.36 6.77 -21.49
N HIS A 73 19.43 7.37 -22.00
CA HIS A 73 20.72 7.38 -21.33
C HIS A 73 20.67 8.18 -20.03
N PHE A 74 20.01 9.35 -20.03
CA PHE A 74 19.75 10.16 -18.83
C PHE A 74 18.95 9.37 -17.78
N LEU A 75 17.86 8.71 -18.18
CA LEU A 75 17.02 7.85 -17.34
C LEU A 75 17.81 6.69 -16.70
N GLN A 76 18.72 6.07 -17.44
CA GLN A 76 19.56 5.01 -16.88
C GLN A 76 20.57 5.53 -15.86
N THR A 77 20.98 6.80 -15.96
CA THR A 77 21.95 7.44 -15.06
C THR A 77 21.36 8.31 -13.95
N LEU A 78 20.04 8.51 -13.94
CA LEU A 78 19.31 9.49 -13.11
C LEU A 78 19.49 9.29 -11.58
N LEU A 79 20.14 8.19 -11.16
CA LEU A 79 20.38 7.88 -9.75
C LEU A 79 21.78 7.28 -9.48
N TYR A 80 22.76 7.56 -10.34
CA TYR A 80 24.16 7.18 -10.10
C TYR A 80 24.81 8.13 -9.07
N PRO A 81 25.54 7.64 -8.04
CA PRO A 81 25.93 6.25 -7.75
C PRO A 81 25.01 5.50 -6.74
N LEU A 82 23.92 6.10 -6.27
CA LEU A 82 23.02 5.46 -5.29
C LEU A 82 22.30 4.19 -5.82
N ALA A 83 22.08 4.08 -7.13
CA ALA A 83 21.52 2.90 -7.77
C ALA A 83 22.27 2.53 -9.06
N PRO A 84 22.41 1.21 -9.37
CA PRO A 84 22.96 0.71 -10.63
C PRO A 84 22.23 1.27 -11.86
N LYS A 85 22.93 1.34 -12.99
CA LYS A 85 22.34 1.79 -14.27
C LYS A 85 21.09 0.98 -14.59
N GLY A 86 19.99 1.67 -14.88
CA GLY A 86 18.71 1.04 -15.24
C GLY A 86 17.91 0.39 -14.09
N TRP A 87 18.44 0.34 -12.86
CA TRP A 87 17.70 -0.21 -11.71
C TRP A 87 16.52 0.65 -11.30
N VAL A 88 16.59 1.97 -11.52
CA VAL A 88 15.47 2.90 -11.30
C VAL A 88 14.23 2.46 -12.07
N LEU A 89 14.38 1.97 -13.30
CA LEU A 89 13.26 1.50 -14.12
C LEU A 89 12.62 0.23 -13.55
N TRP A 90 13.44 -0.66 -12.97
CA TRP A 90 12.96 -1.86 -12.28
C TRP A 90 12.22 -1.53 -10.98
N ILE A 91 12.74 -0.59 -10.20
CA ILE A 91 12.07 -0.09 -8.99
C ILE A 91 10.74 0.56 -9.36
N LEU A 92 10.72 1.38 -10.41
CA LEU A 92 9.50 2.02 -10.88
C LEU A 92 8.45 0.97 -11.31
N ARG A 93 8.89 -0.08 -12.01
CA ARG A 93 8.03 -1.22 -12.41
C ARG A 93 7.48 -1.99 -11.20
N GLY A 94 8.35 -2.40 -10.27
CA GLY A 94 7.96 -3.11 -9.05
C GLY A 94 7.08 -2.26 -8.14
N GLY A 95 7.41 -0.97 -8.02
CA GLY A 95 6.63 0.02 -7.27
C GLY A 95 5.24 0.21 -7.84
N LEU A 96 5.09 0.23 -9.17
CA LEU A 96 3.78 0.33 -9.80
C LEU A 96 2.90 -0.89 -9.53
N ILE A 97 3.46 -2.09 -9.70
CA ILE A 97 2.76 -3.35 -9.43
C ILE A 97 2.32 -3.40 -7.97
N THR A 98 3.21 -2.98 -7.05
CA THR A 98 2.93 -2.94 -5.62
C THR A 98 1.82 -1.92 -5.30
N MET A 99 1.91 -0.68 -5.83
CA MET A 99 0.89 0.36 -5.66
C MET A 99 -0.47 -0.09 -6.19
N LEU A 100 -0.51 -0.73 -7.36
CA LEU A 100 -1.72 -1.26 -7.96
C LEU A 100 -2.35 -2.35 -7.08
N ALA A 101 -1.55 -3.31 -6.60
CA ALA A 101 -2.02 -4.36 -5.71
C ALA A 101 -2.58 -3.77 -4.40
N LEU A 102 -1.88 -2.78 -3.81
CA LEU A 102 -2.35 -2.09 -2.61
C LEU A 102 -3.64 -1.31 -2.86
N HIS A 103 -3.78 -0.66 -4.02
CA HIS A 103 -4.98 0.08 -4.39
C HIS A 103 -6.19 -0.85 -4.57
N LEU A 104 -6.01 -1.97 -5.28
CA LEU A 104 -7.06 -2.98 -5.47
C LEU A 104 -7.46 -3.62 -4.15
N HIS A 105 -6.49 -3.93 -3.28
CA HIS A 105 -6.76 -4.46 -1.95
C HIS A 105 -7.55 -3.47 -1.07
N ALA A 106 -7.16 -2.19 -1.10
CA ALA A 106 -7.87 -1.14 -0.37
C ALA A 106 -9.30 -0.93 -0.90
N ALA A 107 -9.48 -0.96 -2.22
CA ALA A 107 -10.79 -0.87 -2.87
C ALA A 107 -11.69 -2.06 -2.47
N TYR A 108 -11.19 -3.30 -2.61
CA TYR A 108 -11.94 -4.50 -2.23
C TYR A 108 -12.33 -4.50 -0.75
N SER A 109 -11.39 -4.12 0.13
CA SER A 109 -11.67 -4.07 1.56
C SER A 109 -12.66 -2.97 1.96
N LEU A 110 -12.86 -1.94 1.14
CA LEU A 110 -13.87 -0.90 1.37
C LEU A 110 -15.24 -1.31 0.83
N THR A 111 -15.29 -2.05 -0.29
CA THR A 111 -16.55 -2.55 -0.88
C THR A 111 -17.16 -3.72 -0.10
N GLN A 112 -16.36 -4.49 0.64
CA GLN A 112 -16.83 -5.60 1.48
C GLN A 112 -17.28 -5.17 2.89
N LEU A 113 -17.25 -3.87 3.18
CA LEU A 113 -17.81 -3.25 4.39
C LEU A 113 -19.23 -2.77 4.10
#